data_AF-A0A536X649-F1
#
_entry.id   AF-A0A536X649-F1
#
_cell.length_a   1.000
_cell.length_b   1.000
_cell.length_c   1.000
_cell.angle_alpha   90.00
_cell.angle_beta   90.00
_cell.angle_gamma   90.00
#
_symmetry.space_group_name_H-M   'P 1'
#
loop_
_entity.id
_entity.type
_entity.pdbx_description
1 polymer ?
#
loop_
_entity_poly.entity_id
_entity_poly.type
_entity_poly.pdbx_seq_one_letter_code
_entity_poly.pdbx_strand_id
1 'polypeptide(L)'
;RISSRDVFASMLPGVHLGARRQATGNLWISCNRRRRRGIKVATEHYGSITDASTVDRNVAPAEIEAMHRDYVEPYLAGVSDRCIKTTTCLYTVTSDFGFVIDSHPDSERVLVVSPCSGHGFKHSPAIGEAIAEVVIDGETRFDLSAFSARRFAASAQVASGASLHG
;
A
#
# COMPACT_ATOMS: atom_id res chain seq x y z
N ARG A 1 -2.33 7.31 -9.08
CA ARG A 1 -3.02 6.35 -8.18
C ARG A 1 -2.88 4.98 -8.80
N ILE A 2 -2.56 3.99 -8.00
CA ILE A 2 -2.19 2.63 -8.38
C ILE A 2 -3.14 1.67 -7.65
N SER A 3 -3.42 0.50 -8.21
CA SER A 3 -4.28 -0.51 -7.59
C SER A 3 -3.47 -1.71 -7.10
N SER A 4 -3.70 -2.17 -5.86
CA SER A 4 -3.22 -3.47 -5.38
C SER A 4 -4.39 -4.45 -5.28
N ARG A 5 -4.18 -5.70 -5.67
CA ARG A 5 -5.21 -6.75 -5.65
C ARG A 5 -4.83 -7.81 -4.61
N ASP A 6 -5.73 -8.00 -3.65
CA ASP A 6 -5.59 -8.96 -2.56
C ASP A 6 -6.44 -10.21 -2.83
N VAL A 7 -5.87 -11.39 -2.65
CA VAL A 7 -6.57 -12.68 -2.75
C VAL A 7 -6.50 -13.41 -1.41
N PHE A 8 -7.62 -13.95 -0.96
CA PHE A 8 -7.67 -14.80 0.23
C PHE A 8 -7.92 -16.24 -0.20
N ALA A 9 -7.01 -17.14 0.17
CA ALA A 9 -7.10 -18.58 -0.09
C ALA A 9 -7.40 -19.34 1.20
N SER A 10 -8.10 -20.48 1.10
CA SER A 10 -8.26 -21.39 2.25
C SER A 10 -7.01 -22.23 2.48
N MET A 11 -6.74 -22.57 3.75
CA MET A 11 -5.79 -23.64 4.06
C MET A 11 -6.48 -25.01 4.00
N LEU A 12 -5.75 -26.03 3.56
CA LEU A 12 -6.24 -27.41 3.66
C LEU A 12 -6.37 -27.85 5.14
N PRO A 13 -7.34 -28.72 5.47
CA PRO A 13 -7.44 -29.30 6.80
C PRO A 13 -6.15 -30.05 7.18
N GLY A 14 -5.69 -29.88 8.42
CA GLY A 14 -4.53 -30.63 8.96
C GLY A 14 -3.13 -30.10 8.60
N VAL A 15 -3.02 -29.04 7.79
CA VAL A 15 -1.71 -28.46 7.41
C VAL A 15 -1.26 -27.41 8.44
N HIS A 16 -0.03 -27.52 8.91
CA HIS A 16 0.67 -26.48 9.67
C HIS A 16 1.59 -25.71 8.72
N LEU A 17 1.41 -24.39 8.64
CA LEU A 17 2.21 -23.54 7.77
C LEU A 17 3.66 -23.47 8.25
N GLY A 18 4.58 -24.12 7.53
CA GLY A 18 6.01 -23.84 7.63
C GLY A 18 6.34 -22.71 6.67
N ALA A 19 6.59 -21.50 7.18
CA ALA A 19 7.02 -20.39 6.34
C ALA A 19 8.51 -20.53 6.00
N ARG A 20 8.86 -20.76 4.72
CA ARG A 20 10.21 -20.53 4.22
C ARG A 20 10.34 -19.06 3.82
N ARG A 21 11.38 -18.39 4.32
CA ARG A 21 11.68 -16.99 3.96
C ARG A 21 12.34 -16.96 2.57
N GLN A 22 11.84 -16.13 1.65
CA GLN A 22 12.62 -15.69 0.49
C GLN A 22 12.57 -14.17 0.33
N ALA A 23 13.58 -13.65 -0.36
CA ALA A 23 14.07 -12.27 -0.32
C ALA A 23 13.63 -11.40 -1.52
N THR A 24 12.50 -11.70 -2.14
CA THR A 24 11.90 -10.87 -3.21
C THR A 24 10.70 -10.11 -2.64
N GLY A 25 10.85 -8.79 -2.55
CA GLY A 25 10.10 -7.90 -1.64
C GLY A 25 8.60 -7.68 -1.88
N ASN A 26 7.94 -8.46 -2.74
CA ASN A 26 6.65 -8.07 -3.32
C ASN A 26 5.46 -8.92 -2.83
N LEU A 27 5.68 -9.91 -1.95
CA LEU A 27 4.64 -10.83 -1.47
C LEU A 27 4.34 -10.65 0.03
N TRP A 28 3.08 -10.41 0.36
CA TRP A 28 2.60 -10.28 1.74
C TRP A 28 1.66 -11.42 2.11
N ILE A 29 1.92 -12.07 3.24
CA ILE A 29 1.16 -13.23 3.73
C ILE A 29 0.64 -12.95 5.13
N SER A 30 -0.65 -13.16 5.37
CA SER A 30 -1.25 -13.09 6.70
C SER A 30 -2.24 -14.24 6.93
N CYS A 31 -2.18 -14.88 8.09
CA CYS A 31 -3.05 -15.99 8.46
C CYS A 31 -3.97 -15.60 9.63
N ASN A 32 -5.29 -15.80 9.47
CA ASN A 32 -6.22 -15.62 10.58
C ASN A 32 -6.46 -16.95 11.32
N ARG A 33 -5.94 -17.07 12.55
CA ARG A 33 -6.12 -18.28 13.38
C ARG A 33 -7.50 -18.43 14.02
N ARG A 34 -8.36 -17.39 14.06
CA ARG A 34 -9.49 -17.36 15.01
C ARG A 34 -10.89 -17.68 14.48
N ARG A 35 -11.15 -17.68 13.16
CA ARG A 35 -12.53 -17.93 12.66
C ARG A 35 -12.64 -18.62 11.28
N ARG A 36 -11.66 -18.50 10.39
CA ARG A 36 -11.61 -19.21 9.09
C ARG A 36 -10.16 -19.55 8.77
N ARG A 37 -9.87 -20.84 8.51
CA ARG A 37 -8.55 -21.32 8.11
C ARG A 37 -8.23 -20.79 6.71
N GLY A 38 -7.66 -19.60 6.64
CA GLY A 38 -7.34 -18.95 5.37
C GLY A 38 -6.13 -18.03 5.49
N ILE A 39 -5.45 -17.89 4.38
CA ILE A 39 -4.31 -17.01 4.19
C ILE A 39 -4.72 -15.90 3.26
N LYS A 40 -4.46 -14.67 3.67
CA LYS A 40 -4.43 -13.52 2.77
C LYS A 40 -3.08 -13.49 2.10
N VAL A 41 -3.10 -13.42 0.78
CA VAL A 41 -1.92 -13.26 -0.08
C VAL A 41 -2.13 -12.00 -0.91
N ALA A 42 -1.12 -11.15 -0.95
CA ALA A 42 -1.19 -9.89 -1.66
C ALA A 42 0.15 -9.59 -2.32
N THR A 43 0.07 -9.02 -3.51
CA THR A 43 1.21 -8.54 -4.27
C THR A 43 1.11 -7.04 -4.49
N GLU A 44 2.24 -6.37 -4.50
CA GLU A 44 2.29 -4.98 -4.93
C GLU A 44 2.35 -4.90 -6.46
N HIS A 45 1.36 -4.23 -7.05
CA HIS A 45 1.30 -4.00 -8.49
C HIS A 45 1.25 -2.50 -8.74
N TYR A 46 2.38 -1.92 -9.15
CA TYR A 46 2.47 -0.49 -9.51
C TYR A 46 2.13 -0.20 -10.98
N GLY A 47 1.71 -1.21 -11.74
CA GLY A 47 1.68 -1.18 -13.20
C GLY A 47 0.48 -0.50 -13.86
N SER A 48 -0.58 -0.17 -13.12
CA SER A 48 -1.78 0.47 -13.71
C SER A 48 -2.21 1.70 -12.93
N ILE A 49 -2.14 2.84 -13.60
CA ILE A 49 -2.76 4.07 -13.10
C ILE A 49 -4.28 3.91 -13.22
N THR A 50 -5.00 4.22 -12.14
CA THR A 50 -6.47 4.13 -12.11
C THR A 50 -7.08 5.33 -11.38
N ASP A 51 -8.40 5.47 -11.45
CA ASP A 51 -9.14 6.44 -10.64
C ASP A 51 -10.00 5.75 -9.57
N ALA A 52 -10.12 6.38 -8.40
CA ALA A 52 -10.85 5.80 -7.28
C ALA A 52 -12.35 5.62 -7.56
N SER A 53 -12.93 6.46 -8.43
CA SER A 53 -14.34 6.37 -8.82
C SER A 53 -14.59 5.29 -9.87
N THR A 54 -13.60 4.94 -10.69
CA THR A 54 -13.78 4.04 -11.85
C THR A 54 -13.04 2.70 -11.74
N VAL A 55 -12.20 2.50 -10.72
CA VAL A 55 -11.43 1.25 -10.58
C VAL A 55 -12.34 0.02 -10.55
N ASP A 56 -11.99 -0.97 -11.37
CA ASP A 56 -12.63 -2.28 -11.30
C ASP A 56 -12.18 -3.00 -10.02
N ARG A 57 -13.17 -3.30 -9.18
CA ARG A 57 -12.98 -3.96 -7.89
C ARG A 57 -13.20 -5.47 -7.97
N ASN A 58 -13.55 -5.98 -9.14
CA ASN A 58 -13.60 -7.41 -9.39
C ASN A 58 -12.19 -7.92 -9.68
N VAL A 59 -11.90 -9.12 -9.16
CA VAL A 59 -10.65 -9.84 -9.45
C VAL A 59 -11.03 -11.01 -10.34
N ALA A 60 -10.45 -11.09 -11.53
CA ALA A 60 -10.80 -12.12 -12.49
C ALA A 60 -10.34 -13.52 -12.03
N PRO A 61 -11.03 -14.62 -12.41
CA PRO A 61 -10.59 -15.97 -12.08
C PRO A 61 -9.14 -16.26 -12.49
N ALA A 62 -8.72 -15.79 -13.68
CA ALA A 62 -7.34 -15.94 -14.15
C ALA A 62 -6.30 -15.22 -13.25
N GLU A 63 -6.67 -14.10 -12.61
CA GLU A 63 -5.80 -13.40 -11.66
C GLU A 63 -5.68 -14.20 -10.34
N ILE A 64 -6.75 -14.85 -9.90
CA ILE A 64 -6.76 -15.73 -8.72
C ILE A 64 -5.85 -16.94 -8.98
N GLU A 65 -6.01 -17.59 -10.13
CA GLU A 65 -5.20 -18.73 -10.56
C GLU A 65 -3.71 -18.34 -10.67
N ALA A 66 -3.42 -17.19 -11.27
CA ALA A 66 -2.06 -16.68 -11.36
C ALA A 66 -1.45 -16.38 -9.98
N MET A 67 -2.21 -15.77 -9.07
CA MET A 67 -1.76 -15.53 -7.70
C MET A 67 -1.37 -16.83 -6.99
N HIS A 68 -2.19 -17.88 -7.12
CA HIS A 68 -1.89 -19.17 -6.50
C HIS A 68 -0.64 -19.83 -7.12
N ARG A 69 -0.62 -19.98 -8.45
CA ARG A 69 0.48 -20.60 -9.19
C ARG A 69 1.82 -19.90 -8.95
N ASP A 70 1.84 -18.58 -9.00
CA ASP A 70 3.09 -17.81 -9.02
C ASP A 70 3.60 -17.48 -7.61
N TYR A 71 2.71 -17.34 -6.61
CA TYR A 71 3.07 -16.84 -5.28
C TYR A 71 2.69 -17.75 -4.11
N VAL A 72 1.81 -18.74 -4.29
CA VAL A 72 1.37 -19.64 -3.21
C VAL A 72 1.99 -21.02 -3.37
N GLU A 73 1.72 -21.68 -4.49
CA GLU A 73 2.15 -23.06 -4.76
C GLU A 73 3.66 -23.28 -4.55
N PRO A 74 4.57 -22.39 -5.01
CA PRO A 74 6.01 -22.64 -4.88
C PRO A 74 6.54 -22.53 -3.44
N TYR A 75 5.78 -21.89 -2.53
CA TYR A 75 6.31 -21.45 -1.23
C TYR A 75 5.49 -21.91 -0.03
N LEU A 76 4.19 -22.16 -0.21
CA LEU A 76 3.24 -22.44 0.87
C LEU A 76 2.59 -23.81 0.68
N ALA A 77 3.35 -24.86 1.03
CA ALA A 77 2.86 -26.22 0.99
C ALA A 77 1.56 -26.37 1.82
N GLY A 78 0.56 -27.00 1.22
CA GLY A 78 -0.73 -27.31 1.84
C GLY A 78 -1.74 -26.16 1.89
N VAL A 79 -1.50 -25.09 1.12
CA VAL A 79 -2.52 -24.09 0.80
C VAL A 79 -3.19 -24.46 -0.52
N SER A 80 -4.52 -24.61 -0.51
CA SER A 80 -5.27 -24.95 -1.72
C SER A 80 -5.37 -23.75 -2.67
N ASP A 81 -5.58 -24.04 -3.94
CA ASP A 81 -5.99 -23.09 -4.98
C ASP A 81 -7.37 -22.46 -4.74
N ARG A 82 -8.20 -23.09 -3.88
CA ARG A 82 -9.51 -22.57 -3.50
C ARG A 82 -9.42 -21.16 -2.88
N CYS A 83 -9.82 -20.17 -3.67
CA CYS A 83 -10.06 -18.82 -3.21
C CYS A 83 -11.38 -18.75 -2.42
N ILE A 84 -11.33 -18.08 -1.26
CA ILE A 84 -12.49 -17.89 -0.38
C ILE A 84 -12.98 -16.44 -0.33
N LYS A 85 -12.14 -15.49 -0.75
CA LYS A 85 -12.47 -14.06 -0.84
C LYS A 85 -11.45 -13.33 -1.71
N THR A 86 -11.87 -12.30 -2.42
CA THR A 86 -10.99 -11.34 -3.11
C THR A 86 -11.29 -9.91 -2.64
N THR A 87 -10.33 -9.01 -2.80
CA THR A 87 -10.49 -7.58 -2.52
C THR A 87 -9.53 -6.78 -3.38
N THR A 88 -9.99 -5.68 -3.96
CA THR A 88 -9.14 -4.69 -4.63
C THR A 88 -8.95 -3.49 -3.72
N CYS A 89 -7.70 -3.06 -3.53
CA CYS A 89 -7.30 -1.91 -2.74
C CYS A 89 -6.59 -0.89 -3.64
N LEU A 90 -6.51 0.37 -3.19
CA LEU A 90 -5.88 1.44 -3.92
C LEU A 90 -4.71 2.02 -3.14
N TYR A 91 -3.63 2.31 -3.85
CA TYR A 91 -2.53 3.14 -3.40
C TYR A 91 -2.59 4.50 -4.09
N THR A 92 -2.64 5.56 -3.30
CA THR A 92 -2.18 6.87 -3.74
C THR A 92 -0.69 6.91 -3.48
N VAL A 93 0.13 7.23 -4.49
CA VAL A 93 1.59 7.12 -4.42
C VAL A 93 2.18 8.41 -4.95
N THR A 94 3.09 9.02 -4.19
CA THR A 94 3.90 10.16 -4.62
C THR A 94 5.10 9.68 -5.44
N SER A 95 5.78 10.59 -6.17
CA SER A 95 6.95 10.22 -6.98
C SER A 95 8.11 9.63 -6.17
N ASP A 96 8.19 9.95 -4.88
CA ASP A 96 9.21 9.48 -3.94
C ASP A 96 8.71 8.38 -2.98
N PHE A 97 7.47 7.91 -3.14
CA PHE A 97 6.80 6.95 -2.24
C PHE A 97 6.68 7.42 -0.77
N GLY A 98 6.90 8.72 -0.50
CA GLY A 98 6.75 9.35 0.81
C GLY A 98 5.31 9.73 1.15
N PHE A 99 5.12 10.27 2.36
CA PHE A 99 3.85 10.84 2.79
C PHE A 99 3.79 12.33 2.48
N VAL A 100 2.59 12.90 2.44
CA VAL A 100 2.41 14.36 2.40
C VAL A 100 1.67 14.77 3.65
N ILE A 101 2.31 15.61 4.47
CA ILE A 101 1.72 16.24 5.65
C ILE A 101 2.14 17.70 5.60
N ASP A 102 1.20 18.59 5.27
CA ASP A 102 1.51 20.01 5.11
C ASP A 102 0.25 20.87 5.22
N SER A 103 0.43 22.16 5.50
CA SER A 103 -0.68 23.13 5.47
C SER A 103 -1.10 23.44 4.03
N HIS A 104 -2.39 23.70 3.82
CA HIS A 104 -2.88 24.12 2.53
C HIS A 104 -2.28 25.49 2.16
N PRO A 105 -1.80 25.71 0.92
CA PRO A 105 -1.12 26.94 0.53
C PRO A 105 -1.97 28.19 0.72
N ASP A 106 -3.29 28.06 0.56
CA ASP A 106 -4.23 29.17 0.69
C ASP A 106 -4.87 29.28 2.09
N SER A 107 -4.60 28.35 3.00
CA SER A 107 -5.20 28.38 4.34
C SER A 107 -4.42 27.56 5.37
N GLU A 108 -3.88 28.25 6.38
CA GLU A 108 -3.24 27.63 7.54
C GLU A 108 -4.22 26.85 8.44
N ARG A 109 -5.53 27.03 8.24
CA ARG A 109 -6.58 26.30 8.97
C ARG A 109 -6.88 24.92 8.37
N VAL A 110 -6.24 24.58 7.25
CA VAL A 110 -6.45 23.31 6.56
C VAL A 110 -5.12 22.57 6.53
N LEU A 111 -5.08 21.41 7.17
CA LEU A 111 -3.95 20.50 7.13
C LEU A 111 -4.24 19.36 6.15
N VAL A 112 -3.37 19.19 5.16
CA VAL A 112 -3.43 18.11 4.19
C VAL A 112 -2.61 16.93 4.70
N VAL A 113 -3.26 15.78 4.88
CA VAL A 113 -2.61 14.55 5.36
C VAL A 113 -2.89 13.43 4.36
N SER A 114 -1.85 12.99 3.67
CA SER A 114 -1.86 11.86 2.75
C SER A 114 -0.72 10.90 3.13
N PRO A 115 -0.93 10.03 4.12
CA PRO A 115 0.05 9.02 4.54
C PRO A 115 -0.03 7.80 3.60
N CYS A 116 -0.06 8.03 2.29
CA CYS A 116 -0.39 7.01 1.31
C CYS A 116 0.76 6.87 0.33
N SER A 117 1.30 5.64 0.27
CA SER A 117 2.19 5.08 -0.76
C SER A 117 2.25 3.55 -0.59
N GLY A 118 1.12 2.93 -0.23
CA GLY A 118 1.02 1.50 0.06
C GLY A 118 1.52 1.05 1.44
N HIS A 119 2.05 1.97 2.26
CA HIS A 119 2.64 1.61 3.56
C HIS A 119 2.18 2.47 4.75
N GLY A 120 1.17 3.32 4.55
CA GLY A 120 0.61 4.21 5.58
C GLY A 120 0.00 3.51 6.79
N PHE A 121 -0.61 2.34 6.58
CA PHE A 121 -1.40 1.67 7.62
C PHE A 121 -0.58 1.36 8.88
N LYS A 122 0.70 0.98 8.74
CA LYS A 122 1.56 0.70 9.91
C LYS A 122 1.94 1.95 10.71
N HIS A 123 1.85 3.13 10.09
CA HIS A 123 2.23 4.41 10.68
C HIS A 123 1.02 5.21 11.15
N SER A 124 -0.21 4.79 10.82
CA SER A 124 -1.42 5.55 11.12
C SER A 124 -1.62 5.91 12.60
N PRO A 125 -1.22 5.08 13.59
CA PRO A 125 -1.34 5.48 14.99
C PRO A 125 -0.44 6.67 15.34
N ALA A 126 0.85 6.60 14.99
CA ALA A 126 1.81 7.66 15.28
C ALA A 126 1.52 8.95 14.48
N ILE A 127 1.13 8.80 13.22
CA ILE A 127 0.71 9.95 12.40
C ILE A 127 -0.56 10.57 12.99
N GLY A 128 -1.56 9.77 13.36
CA GLY A 128 -2.80 10.28 13.96
C GLY A 128 -2.54 11.06 15.25
N GLU A 129 -1.63 10.57 16.09
CA GLU A 129 -1.18 11.27 17.29
C GLU A 129 -0.49 12.60 16.96
N ALA A 130 0.50 12.60 16.06
CA ALA A 130 1.21 13.81 15.67
C ALA A 130 0.28 14.89 15.08
N ILE A 131 -0.68 14.47 14.25
CA ILE A 131 -1.67 15.39 13.66
C ILE A 131 -2.62 15.95 14.72
N ALA A 132 -3.02 15.14 15.71
CA ALA A 132 -3.88 15.62 16.79
C ALA A 132 -3.16 16.70 17.62
N GLU A 133 -1.89 16.50 17.98
CA GLU A 133 -1.07 17.50 18.68
C GLU A 133 -0.95 18.80 17.86
N VAL A 134 -0.60 18.71 16.56
CA VAL A 134 -0.52 19.89 15.70
C VAL A 134 -1.84 20.66 15.64
N VAL A 135 -2.98 19.97 15.56
CA VAL A 135 -4.29 20.61 15.42
C VAL A 135 -4.78 21.22 16.73
N ILE A 136 -4.50 20.60 17.87
CA ILE A 136 -5.00 21.02 19.19
C ILE A 136 -4.04 22.03 19.83
N ASP A 137 -2.75 21.72 19.83
CA ASP A 137 -1.72 22.41 20.60
C ASP A 137 -0.84 23.32 19.71
N GLY A 138 -0.90 23.16 18.38
CA GLY A 138 -0.14 23.95 17.40
C GLY A 138 1.26 23.41 17.11
N GLU A 139 1.70 22.39 17.83
CA GLU A 139 3.01 21.75 17.67
C GLU A 139 2.94 20.25 17.97
N THR A 140 3.95 19.50 17.58
CA THR A 140 4.08 18.07 17.88
C THR A 140 5.52 17.72 18.20
N ARG A 141 5.72 16.69 19.03
CA ARG A 141 7.04 16.14 19.33
C ARG A 141 7.67 15.35 18.16
N PHE A 142 6.87 14.99 17.16
CA PHE A 142 7.33 14.23 16.01
C PHE A 142 7.91 15.14 14.93
N ASP A 143 9.06 14.79 14.35
CA ASP A 143 9.58 15.49 13.17
C ASP A 143 8.79 15.09 11.91
N LEU A 144 8.01 16.03 11.38
CA LEU A 144 7.21 15.86 10.17
C LEU A 144 7.85 16.53 8.94
N SER A 145 9.02 17.15 9.07
CA SER A 145 9.64 17.98 8.01
C SER A 145 9.85 17.22 6.70
N ALA A 146 10.22 15.94 6.79
CA ALA A 146 10.38 15.04 5.64
C ALA A 146 9.09 14.85 4.82
N PHE A 147 7.92 15.13 5.38
CA PHE A 147 6.62 14.96 4.74
C PHE A 147 6.06 16.25 4.13
N SER A 148 6.76 17.37 4.21
CA SER A 148 6.32 18.61 3.56
C SER A 148 6.23 18.44 2.04
N ALA A 149 5.18 19.00 1.43
CA ALA A 149 4.99 18.99 -0.02
C ALA A 149 6.07 19.80 -0.75
N ARG A 150 6.73 20.74 -0.06
CA ARG A 150 7.78 21.61 -0.63
C ARG A 150 8.96 20.83 -1.20
N ARG A 151 9.23 19.61 -0.72
CA ARG A 151 10.30 18.76 -1.26
C ARG A 151 10.13 18.43 -2.75
N PHE A 152 8.91 18.48 -3.27
CA PHE A 152 8.64 18.30 -4.70
C PHE A 152 8.91 19.55 -5.55
N ALA A 153 8.92 20.74 -4.94
CA ALA A 153 9.19 22.00 -5.66
C ALA A 153 10.63 22.07 -6.18
N ALA A 154 11.60 21.51 -5.45
CA ALA A 154 13.00 21.44 -5.88
C ALA A 154 13.21 20.49 -7.07
N SER A 155 12.36 19.47 -7.23
CA SER A 155 12.47 18.48 -8.32
C SER A 155 11.85 18.97 -9.63
N ALA A 156 10.91 19.92 -9.58
CA ALA A 156 10.25 20.48 -10.76
C ALA A 156 11.18 21.38 -11.60
N GLN A 157 12.18 22.02 -10.98
CA GLN A 157 13.12 22.93 -11.67
C GLN A 157 14.17 22.19 -12.51
N VAL A 158 14.52 20.95 -12.16
CA VAL A 158 15.50 20.15 -12.91
C VAL A 158 14.89 19.59 -14.20
N ALA A 159 13.60 19.26 -14.20
CA ALA A 159 12.90 18.76 -15.38
C ALA A 159 12.67 19.82 -16.47
N SER A 160 12.54 21.10 -16.12
CA SER A 160 12.38 22.19 -17.10
C SER A 160 13.69 22.65 -17.75
N GLY A 161 14.85 22.27 -17.20
CA GLY A 161 16.18 22.64 -17.73
C GLY A 161 16.76 21.67 -18.76
N ALA A 162 16.14 20.50 -18.97
CA ALA A 162 16.68 19.44 -19.82
C ALA A 162 16.26 19.51 -21.31
N SER A 163 15.60 20.58 -21.74
CA SER A 163 15.15 20.76 -23.13
C SER A 163 15.90 21.88 -23.85
N LEU A 164 17.23 21.82 -23.91
CA LEU A 164 18.05 22.53 -24.89
C LEU A 164 19.38 21.78 -25.08
N HIS A 165 19.43 20.86 -26.05
CA HIS A 165 20.56 20.55 -26.95
C HIS A 165 20.22 19.31 -27.79
N GLY A 166 20.09 19.49 -29.11
CA GLY A 166 19.86 18.43 -30.10
C GLY A 166 19.06 18.94 -31.28
#